data_AF-A0A3R8RX27-F1
#
_entry.id   AF-A0A3R8RX27-F1
#
_cell.length_a   1.000
_cell.length_b   1.000
_cell.length_c   1.000
_cell.angle_alpha   90.00
_cell.angle_beta   90.00
_cell.angle_gamma   90.00
#
_symmetry.space_group_name_H-M   'P 1'
#
loop_
_entity.id
_entity.type
_entity.pdbx_description
1 polymer ?
#
loop_
_entity_poly.entity_id
_entity_poly.type
_entity_poly.pdbx_seq_one_letter_code
_entity_poly.pdbx_strand_id
1 'polypeptide(L)'
;MSSENGSVDGGAEGAQPEQLALIRESVRKAKVPRAKPRTWRGAALAKELPVARVLVDKGVLHLDRYFDYAVPEELDAQAQPGVRVRVEFLGHG
;
A
#
# COMPACT_ATOMS: atom_id res chain seq x y z
N MET A 1 -29.58 16.97 44.37
CA MET A 1 -29.72 17.70 43.10
C MET A 1 -28.37 17.72 42.42
N SER A 2 -28.30 16.96 41.33
CA SER A 2 -27.36 17.03 40.18
C SER A 2 -25.85 17.18 40.45
N SER A 3 -25.13 16.06 40.39
CA SER A 3 -23.74 16.05 39.91
C SER A 3 -23.78 16.20 38.39
N GLU A 4 -23.15 17.27 37.90
CA GLU A 4 -23.04 17.56 36.47
C GLU A 4 -21.92 16.70 35.87
N ASN A 5 -22.30 15.77 35.00
CA ASN A 5 -21.39 14.98 34.17
C ASN A 5 -20.84 15.90 33.06
N GLY A 6 -19.60 16.37 33.23
CA GLY A 6 -18.84 16.99 32.15
C GLY A 6 -18.45 15.94 31.13
N SER A 7 -19.13 15.97 29.98
CA SER A 7 -18.87 15.21 28.78
C SER A 7 -17.39 15.29 28.37
N VAL A 8 -16.70 14.15 28.41
CA VAL A 8 -15.42 13.94 27.71
C VAL A 8 -15.72 13.90 26.23
N ASP A 9 -15.63 15.06 25.59
CA ASP A 9 -15.67 15.19 24.15
C ASP A 9 -14.40 14.55 23.57
N GLY A 10 -14.61 13.48 22.82
CA GLY A 10 -13.56 12.70 22.17
C GLY A 10 -13.01 13.45 20.97
N GLY A 11 -12.12 14.41 21.21
CA GLY A 11 -11.30 15.04 20.18
C GLY A 11 -9.98 14.30 20.07
N ALA A 12 -9.76 13.60 18.95
CA ALA A 12 -8.50 12.98 18.56
C ALA A 12 -7.41 14.03 18.23
N GLU A 13 -7.11 14.93 19.15
CA GLU A 13 -6.21 16.08 18.96
C GLU A 13 -4.84 15.83 19.63
N GLY A 14 -4.36 14.59 19.56
CA GLY A 14 -3.18 14.12 20.32
C GLY A 14 -2.16 13.31 19.54
N ALA A 15 -2.31 13.14 18.22
CA ALA A 15 -1.23 12.59 17.40
C ALA A 15 -0.21 13.71 17.10
N GLN A 16 0.58 14.03 18.12
CA GLN A 16 1.50 15.16 18.17
C GLN A 16 2.45 15.20 16.95
N PRO A 17 2.41 16.25 16.11
CA PRO A 17 3.24 16.35 14.90
C PRO A 17 4.75 16.35 15.21
N GLU A 18 5.11 16.73 16.43
CA GLU A 18 6.46 16.75 16.97
C GLU A 18 7.06 15.35 17.18
N GLN A 19 6.26 14.34 17.54
CA GLN A 19 6.75 12.96 17.61
C GLN A 19 7.16 12.43 16.23
N LEU A 20 6.44 12.82 15.18
CA LEU A 20 6.80 12.50 13.80
C LEU A 20 8.08 13.22 13.35
N ALA A 21 8.33 14.44 13.86
CA ALA A 21 9.55 15.18 13.58
C ALA A 21 10.79 14.47 14.17
N LEU A 22 10.72 14.01 15.42
CA LEU A 22 11.78 13.25 16.08
C LEU A 22 12.10 11.93 15.37
N ILE A 23 11.07 11.23 14.87
CA ILE A 23 11.24 10.01 14.08
C ILE A 23 11.95 10.31 12.75
N ARG A 24 11.54 11.37 12.04
CA ARG A 24 12.16 11.77 10.77
C ARG A 24 13.61 12.20 10.94
N GLU A 25 13.94 12.90 12.01
CA GLU A 25 15.32 13.29 12.34
C GLU A 25 16.20 12.07 12.61
N SER A 26 15.69 11.14 13.43
CA SER A 26 16.37 9.87 13.74
C SER A 26 16.66 9.05 12.48
N VAL A 27 15.67 8.93 11.57
CA VAL A 27 15.82 8.22 10.29
C VAL A 27 16.85 8.89 9.38
N ARG A 28 16.89 10.24 9.29
CA ARG A 28 17.91 10.96 8.52
C ARG A 28 19.32 10.75 9.07
N LYS A 29 19.47 10.78 10.40
CA LYS A 29 20.76 10.60 11.09
C LYS A 29 21.31 9.17 10.90
N ALA A 30 20.42 8.19 10.85
CA ALA A 30 20.79 6.78 10.67
C ALA A 30 21.41 6.46 9.29
N LYS A 31 21.29 7.35 8.28
CA LYS A 31 21.87 7.20 6.93
C LYS A 31 21.72 5.79 6.33
N VAL A 32 20.64 5.10 6.66
CA VAL A 32 20.38 3.75 6.16
C VAL A 32 20.11 3.86 4.67
N PRO A 33 20.78 3.08 3.81
CA PRO A 33 20.50 3.10 2.38
C PRO A 33 19.02 2.75 2.18
N ARG A 34 18.27 3.67 1.55
CA ARG A 34 16.89 3.38 1.16
C ARG A 34 16.91 2.13 0.30
N ALA A 35 16.03 1.18 0.62
CA ALA A 35 15.83 0.01 -0.22
C ALA A 35 15.59 0.50 -1.66
N LYS A 36 16.44 0.05 -2.59
CA LYS A 36 16.29 0.41 -4.00
C LYS A 36 14.90 -0.07 -4.43
N PRO A 37 14.07 0.79 -5.06
CA PRO A 37 12.78 0.34 -5.54
C PRO A 37 13.01 -0.84 -6.48
N ARG A 38 12.41 -1.98 -6.18
CA ARG A 38 12.46 -3.15 -7.06
C ARG A 38 11.66 -2.81 -8.29
N THR A 39 12.34 -2.43 -9.37
CA THR A 39 11.71 -2.17 -10.66
C THR A 39 11.56 -3.51 -11.37
N TRP A 40 10.33 -3.98 -11.53
CA TRP A 40 10.05 -5.24 -12.23
C TRP A 40 10.13 -5.15 -13.76
N ARG A 41 10.54 -3.99 -14.31
CA ARG A 41 10.80 -3.82 -15.74
C ARG A 41 11.95 -4.72 -16.18
N GLY A 42 11.66 -5.66 -17.08
CA GLY A 42 12.63 -6.60 -17.63
C GLY A 42 12.90 -7.84 -16.76
N ALA A 43 12.11 -8.07 -15.70
CA ALA A 43 12.20 -9.31 -14.93
C ALA A 43 11.74 -10.51 -15.78
N ALA A 44 12.36 -11.67 -15.56
CA ALA A 44 11.90 -12.92 -16.16
C ALA A 44 10.45 -13.20 -15.70
N LEU A 45 9.60 -13.65 -16.62
CA LEU A 45 8.21 -13.97 -16.34
C LEU A 45 8.06 -15.40 -15.82
N ALA A 46 7.00 -15.64 -15.08
CA ALA A 46 6.58 -16.99 -14.68
C ALA A 46 6.38 -17.89 -15.91
N LYS A 47 6.71 -19.18 -15.76
CA LYS A 47 6.66 -20.15 -16.86
C LYS A 47 5.24 -20.65 -17.13
N GLU A 48 4.48 -20.89 -16.07
CA GLU A 48 3.14 -21.49 -16.15
C GLU A 48 2.07 -20.41 -16.29
N LEU A 49 2.08 -19.40 -15.40
CA LEU A 49 1.07 -18.34 -15.33
C LEU A 49 1.72 -16.95 -15.41
N PRO A 50 2.21 -16.53 -16.59
CA PRO A 50 2.91 -15.25 -16.77
C PRO A 50 2.02 -14.01 -16.59
N VAL A 51 0.70 -14.16 -16.52
CA VAL A 51 -0.26 -13.06 -16.44
C VAL A 51 -1.24 -13.29 -15.29
N ALA A 52 -1.34 -12.30 -14.40
CA ALA A 52 -2.33 -12.24 -13.34
C ALA A 52 -3.43 -11.22 -13.68
N ARG A 53 -4.68 -11.64 -13.52
CA ARG A 53 -5.86 -10.76 -13.61
C ARG A 53 -6.13 -10.14 -12.24
N VAL A 54 -5.98 -8.83 -12.14
CA VAL A 54 -6.10 -8.09 -10.88
C VAL A 54 -7.35 -7.23 -10.91
N LEU A 55 -8.18 -7.37 -9.88
CA LEU A 55 -9.28 -6.44 -9.61
C LEU A 55 -8.74 -5.23 -8.85
N VAL A 56 -9.06 -4.01 -9.30
CA VAL A 56 -8.55 -2.76 -8.70
C VAL A 56 -9.72 -1.93 -8.19
N ASP A 57 -9.87 -1.87 -6.87
CA ASP A 57 -10.89 -1.05 -6.22
C ASP A 57 -10.40 0.41 -6.11
N LYS A 58 -10.93 1.29 -6.96
CA LYS A 58 -10.76 2.74 -6.85
C LYS A 58 -12.13 3.35 -6.64
N GLY A 59 -12.26 4.14 -5.57
CA GLY A 59 -13.54 4.74 -5.16
C GLY A 59 -14.24 5.47 -6.30
N VAL A 60 -15.56 5.25 -6.36
CA VAL A 60 -16.58 5.67 -7.34
C VAL A 60 -16.83 4.67 -8.48
N LEU A 61 -17.98 3.98 -8.32
CA LEU A 61 -18.72 3.13 -9.28
C LEU A 61 -17.90 2.07 -10.01
N HIS A 62 -17.78 0.92 -9.34
CA HIS A 62 -17.43 -0.42 -9.81
C HIS A 62 -16.58 -0.48 -11.08
N LEU A 63 -15.28 -0.35 -10.88
CA LEU A 63 -14.33 -0.95 -11.81
C LEU A 63 -14.30 -2.47 -11.58
N ASP A 64 -15.40 -3.18 -11.86
CA ASP A 64 -15.52 -4.65 -11.88
C ASP A 64 -14.73 -5.27 -13.06
N ARG A 65 -13.62 -4.62 -13.43
CA ARG A 65 -12.80 -5.00 -14.56
C ARG A 65 -11.50 -5.54 -14.04
N TYR A 66 -11.14 -6.69 -14.59
CA TYR A 66 -9.82 -7.25 -14.41
C TYR A 66 -8.82 -6.48 -15.28
N PHE A 67 -7.64 -6.22 -14.71
CA PHE A 67 -6.48 -5.70 -15.39
C PHE A 67 -5.41 -6.78 -15.44
N ASP A 68 -4.83 -6.99 -16.61
CA ASP A 68 -3.78 -7.98 -16.81
C ASP A 68 -2.41 -7.39 -16.42
N TYR A 69 -1.70 -8.10 -15.54
CA TYR A 69 -0.36 -7.74 -15.09
C TYR A 69 0.59 -8.90 -15.29
N ALA A 70 1.81 -8.60 -15.74
CA ALA A 70 2.90 -9.57 -15.84
C ALA A 70 3.33 -10.08 -14.46
N VAL A 71 3.43 -11.39 -14.29
CA VAL A 71 3.92 -12.06 -13.08
C VAL A 71 5.41 -12.39 -13.26
N PRO A 72 6.31 -11.77 -12.47
CA PRO A 72 7.71 -12.16 -12.44
C PRO A 72 7.90 -13.58 -11.89
N GLU A 73 8.91 -14.30 -12.38
CA GLU A 73 9.27 -15.66 -11.94
C GLU A 73 9.49 -15.72 -10.41
N GLU A 74 10.08 -14.67 -9.84
CA GLU A 74 10.30 -14.53 -8.40
C GLU A 74 9.01 -14.49 -7.56
N LEU A 75 7.88 -14.15 -8.15
CA LEU A 75 6.58 -14.03 -7.49
C LEU A 75 5.58 -15.12 -7.92
N ASP A 76 5.95 -16.02 -8.83
CA ASP A 76 5.07 -17.04 -9.40
C ASP A 76 4.34 -17.86 -8.33
N ALA A 77 5.09 -18.42 -7.38
CA ALA A 77 4.52 -19.20 -6.28
C ALA A 77 3.53 -18.41 -5.41
N GLN A 78 3.72 -17.10 -5.27
CA GLN A 78 2.90 -16.21 -4.45
C GLN A 78 1.70 -15.62 -5.20
N ALA A 79 1.71 -15.65 -6.53
CA ALA A 79 0.67 -15.06 -7.39
C ALA A 79 -0.60 -15.92 -7.44
N GLN A 80 -1.21 -16.14 -6.28
CA GLN A 80 -2.42 -16.95 -6.13
C GLN A 80 -3.69 -16.07 -6.15
N PRO A 81 -4.83 -16.59 -6.62
CA PRO A 81 -6.11 -15.89 -6.52
C PRO A 81 -6.43 -15.48 -5.07
N GLY A 82 -6.91 -14.26 -4.88
CA GLY A 82 -7.23 -13.69 -3.55
C GLY A 82 -6.05 -13.02 -2.84
N VAL A 83 -4.82 -13.11 -3.37
CA VAL A 83 -3.67 -12.38 -2.85
C VAL A 83 -3.79 -10.90 -3.19
N ARG A 84 -3.59 -10.03 -2.19
CA ARG A 84 -3.53 -8.58 -2.39
C ARG A 84 -2.18 -8.19 -2.97
N VAL A 85 -2.19 -7.36 -4.00
CA VAL A 85 -0.99 -6.92 -4.71
C VAL A 85 -0.85 -5.41 -4.70
N ARG A 86 0.38 -4.93 -4.85
CA ARG A 86 0.67 -3.52 -5.11
C ARG A 86 1.22 -3.41 -6.52
N VAL A 87 0.49 -2.67 -7.35
CA VAL A 87 0.83 -2.48 -8.77
C VAL A 87 0.90 -1.00 -9.11
N GLU A 88 1.71 -0.67 -10.10
CA GLU A 88 1.66 0.63 -10.75
C GLU A 88 0.46 0.62 -11.69
N PHE A 89 -0.58 1.38 -11.34
CA PHE A 89 -1.74 1.52 -12.21
C PHE A 89 -1.50 2.67 -13.19
N LEU A 90 -1.25 2.32 -14.45
CA LEU A 90 -1.00 3.28 -15.54
C LEU A 90 -2.24 3.57 -16.40
N GLY A 91 -3.44 3.17 -15.95
CA GLY A 91 -4.68 3.50 -16.64
C GLY A 91 -5.00 4.99 -16.53
N HIS A 92 -5.25 5.63 -17.68
CA HIS A 92 -5.98 6.89 -17.73
C HIS A 92 -7.46 6.58 -17.46
N GLY A 93 -8.07 7.31 -16.51
CA GLY A 93 -9.53 7.33 -16.36
C GLY A 93 -10.18 8.09 -17.50
#